data_AF-A0A5N6X9T8-F1
#
_entry.id   AF-A0A5N6X9T8-F1
#
_cell.length_a   1.000
_cell.length_b   1.000
_cell.length_c   1.000
_cell.angle_alpha   90.00
_cell.angle_beta   90.00
_cell.angle_gamma   90.00
#
_symmetry.space_group_name_H-M   'P 1'
#
loop_
_entity.id
_entity.type
_entity.pdbx_description
1 polymer ?
#
loop_
_entity_poly.entity_id
_entity_poly.type
_entity_poly.pdbx_seq_one_letter_code
_entity_poly.pdbx_strand_id
1 'polypeptide(L)'
;MTPLPGSNRAMLVALWLIFALLIGFSDGHARSIRRHGGLKSPSRPIRAVSLCGLGCPLCAAGSKAASKVSAPKNGIKAGSLPKRVLAKPEDEDFDGDVDAFLVSQYMRADWVPSSQQSLSSGLFRELGHVNFNLAVQGLYGCTSVVVVSEKGIWMSHMWENPAFGTEGPSGELLPSAENTFIADVLNAMEHGNREMPGLTQFTGNGGAFIAAYKPFAYIFYPTGTQNLNYDRVYTARIDQISQKLQRLIPLKAPPLIYQYDRTGGNMMEARGKVLFQYEPNERVMQTNDGPLQQALNRLWLENRPTYVHQRYWPAWPRQMVAGNANQKRDTASGTPSSTPNSTLDDPETTLTRQIIPTLDTLSTISPDDSRESSPATLDETPIASPTSEAEPDSHIDI
;
A
#
# COMPACT_ATOMS: atom_id res chain seq x y z
N MET A 1 10.19 30.80 -43.59
CA MET A 1 11.26 30.00 -42.95
C MET A 1 11.34 30.41 -41.48
N THR A 2 10.79 29.59 -40.59
CA THR A 2 10.87 29.73 -39.14
C THR A 2 11.05 28.33 -38.56
N PRO A 3 12.07 28.05 -37.73
CA PRO A 3 12.26 26.73 -37.15
C PRO A 3 11.58 26.64 -35.78
N LEU A 4 10.89 25.53 -35.53
CA LEU A 4 10.45 25.09 -34.20
C LEU A 4 11.54 24.23 -33.55
N PRO A 5 12.01 24.53 -32.32
CA PRO A 5 12.77 23.59 -31.51
C PRO A 5 11.89 23.01 -30.40
N GLY A 6 11.82 21.69 -30.26
CA GLY A 6 11.14 21.08 -29.11
C GLY A 6 10.90 19.56 -29.10
N SER A 7 11.27 18.81 -30.13
CA SER A 7 10.83 17.40 -30.25
C SER A 7 11.88 16.33 -29.86
N ASN A 8 13.13 16.70 -29.58
CA ASN A 8 14.19 15.69 -29.46
C ASN A 8 14.29 15.03 -28.07
N ARG A 9 13.78 15.66 -27.00
CA ARG A 9 13.86 15.08 -25.64
C ARG A 9 12.82 13.97 -25.40
N ALA A 10 11.58 14.16 -25.84
CA ALA A 10 10.54 13.13 -25.72
C ALA A 10 10.91 11.85 -26.48
N MET A 11 11.53 12.00 -27.66
CA MET A 11 11.97 10.87 -28.48
C MET A 11 13.14 10.10 -27.83
N LEU A 12 14.06 10.79 -27.14
CA LEU A 12 15.17 10.15 -26.42
C LEU A 12 14.70 9.37 -25.19
N VAL A 13 13.69 9.86 -24.46
CA VAL A 13 13.09 9.13 -23.33
C VAL A 13 12.36 7.87 -23.81
N ALA A 14 11.62 7.97 -24.92
CA ALA A 14 10.95 6.81 -25.53
C ALA A 14 11.96 5.75 -26.02
N LEU A 15 13.06 6.17 -26.66
CA LEU A 15 14.12 5.26 -27.11
C LEU A 15 14.84 4.57 -25.94
N TRP A 16 15.05 5.28 -24.83
CA TRP A 16 15.68 4.70 -23.64
C TRP A 16 14.78 3.65 -22.96
N LEU A 17 13.46 3.89 -22.91
CA LEU A 17 12.48 2.94 -22.38
C LEU A 17 12.39 1.65 -23.22
N ILE A 18 12.45 1.76 -24.55
CA ILE A 18 12.49 0.60 -25.46
C ILE A 18 13.76 -0.22 -25.22
N PHE A 19 14.91 0.43 -25.02
CA PHE A 19 16.17 -0.26 -24.75
C PHE A 19 16.19 -0.97 -23.39
N ALA A 20 15.57 -0.37 -22.36
CA ALA A 20 15.46 -0.98 -21.03
C ALA A 20 14.57 -2.23 -21.03
N LEU A 21 13.51 -2.26 -21.83
CA LEU A 21 12.61 -3.41 -21.97
C LEU A 21 13.24 -4.58 -22.72
N LEU A 22 14.16 -4.31 -23.66
CA LEU A 22 14.84 -5.35 -24.44
C LEU A 22 15.96 -6.07 -23.67
N ILE A 23 16.49 -5.48 -22.60
CA ILE A 23 17.57 -6.07 -21.79
C ILE A 23 17.01 -6.91 -20.60
N GLY A 24 15.72 -6.79 -20.29
CA GLY A 24 15.10 -7.40 -19.11
C GLY A 24 14.71 -8.88 -19.20
N PHE A 25 14.81 -9.51 -20.37
CA PHE A 25 14.52 -10.95 -20.54
C PHE A 25 15.81 -11.76 -20.70
N SER A 26 16.48 -12.04 -19.58
CA SER A 26 17.44 -13.14 -19.49
C SER A 26 17.35 -13.79 -18.12
N ASP A 27 17.15 -15.11 -18.15
CA ASP A 27 16.84 -16.01 -17.05
C ASP A 27 17.65 -15.85 -15.76
N GLY A 28 17.00 -16.10 -14.63
CA GLY A 28 17.61 -16.15 -13.31
C GLY A 28 16.94 -17.16 -12.38
N HIS A 29 17.13 -18.45 -12.65
CA HIS A 29 16.91 -19.55 -11.71
C HIS A 29 17.61 -19.28 -10.35
N ALA A 30 16.84 -19.20 -9.27
CA ALA A 30 17.37 -19.07 -7.92
C ALA A 30 17.89 -20.44 -7.41
N ARG A 31 19.22 -20.60 -7.40
CA ARG A 31 19.90 -21.67 -6.66
C ARG A 31 19.84 -21.40 -5.16
N SER A 32 19.36 -22.41 -4.44
CA SER A 32 19.45 -22.56 -2.99
C SER A 32 20.90 -22.58 -2.51
N ILE A 33 21.26 -21.66 -1.61
CA ILE A 33 22.49 -21.76 -0.81
C ILE A 33 22.13 -21.65 0.67
N ARG A 34 22.31 -22.77 1.34
CA ARG A 34 22.30 -23.01 2.78
C ARG A 34 23.60 -22.44 3.37
N ARG A 35 23.54 -21.51 4.33
CA ARG A 35 24.65 -21.27 5.26
C ARG A 35 24.18 -20.99 6.68
N HIS A 36 24.97 -21.59 7.56
CA HIS A 36 24.81 -21.79 9.00
C HIS A 36 24.86 -20.50 9.81
N GLY A 37 24.14 -20.52 10.93
CA GLY A 37 24.21 -19.51 11.98
C GLY A 37 25.42 -19.65 12.91
N GLY A 38 25.66 -18.59 13.66
CA GLY A 38 26.56 -18.53 14.80
C GLY A 38 26.10 -17.45 15.78
N LEU A 39 25.39 -17.86 16.84
CA LEU A 39 25.37 -17.22 18.17
C LEU A 39 26.77 -17.42 18.82
N LYS A 40 27.33 -16.63 19.74
CA LYS A 40 26.82 -15.87 20.91
C LYS A 40 28.00 -15.05 21.52
N SER A 41 27.63 -13.97 22.25
CA SER A 41 28.13 -13.32 23.51
C SER A 41 29.48 -13.72 24.18
N PRO A 42 30.09 -12.99 25.17
CA PRO A 42 29.50 -12.01 26.12
C PRO A 42 30.38 -10.79 26.58
N SER A 43 29.76 -10.03 27.48
CA SER A 43 30.13 -8.84 28.28
C SER A 43 31.39 -8.89 29.16
N ARG A 44 31.95 -7.71 29.52
CA ARG A 44 32.43 -7.33 30.88
C ARG A 44 32.74 -5.80 30.99
N PRO A 45 32.95 -5.24 32.22
CA PRO A 45 32.42 -3.94 32.68
C PRO A 45 33.50 -2.84 32.79
N ILE A 46 33.14 -1.62 33.22
CA ILE A 46 33.89 -0.80 34.23
C ILE A 46 33.15 0.53 34.58
N ARG A 47 33.14 0.82 35.90
CA ARG A 47 32.91 2.06 36.69
C ARG A 47 33.72 3.28 36.16
N ALA A 48 33.62 4.55 36.55
CA ALA A 48 32.89 5.35 37.53
C ALA A 48 33.02 6.85 37.15
N VAL A 49 32.02 7.64 37.57
CA VAL A 49 32.05 8.93 38.30
C VAL A 49 33.17 9.96 38.08
N SER A 50 32.75 11.17 37.70
CA SER A 50 33.20 12.51 38.19
C SER A 50 32.20 13.53 37.60
N LEU A 51 31.23 14.15 38.30
CA LEU A 51 31.25 15.04 39.46
C LEU A 51 32.18 16.26 39.31
N CYS A 52 31.66 17.30 38.66
CA CYS A 52 31.90 18.69 39.03
C CYS A 52 30.55 19.29 39.50
N GLY A 53 30.48 19.59 40.79
CA GLY A 53 29.33 20.18 41.45
C GLY A 53 29.29 21.72 41.34
N LEU A 54 28.13 22.27 41.68
CA LEU A 54 27.85 23.69 41.80
C LEU A 54 28.86 24.37 42.75
N GLY A 55 29.60 25.36 42.24
CA GLY A 55 30.44 26.23 43.06
C GLY A 55 31.88 26.48 42.59
N CYS A 56 32.17 26.49 41.28
CA CYS A 56 33.50 26.87 40.79
C CYS A 56 33.63 28.42 40.71
N PRO A 57 34.47 29.08 41.52
CA PRO A 57 34.49 30.54 41.66
C PRO A 57 35.50 31.25 40.73
N LEU A 58 35.71 30.73 39.52
CA LEU A 58 36.63 31.31 38.53
C LEU A 58 35.93 31.91 37.30
N CYS A 59 34.62 32.15 37.37
CA CYS A 59 33.86 32.75 36.27
C CYS A 59 33.07 33.98 36.73
N ALA A 60 33.78 35.01 37.17
CA ALA A 60 33.19 36.35 37.34
C ALA A 60 34.27 37.42 37.15
N ALA A 61 34.25 38.10 35.99
CA ALA A 61 34.47 39.54 35.85
C ALA A 61 34.62 39.96 34.37
N GLY A 62 33.69 40.79 33.90
CA GLY A 62 34.05 42.12 33.40
C GLY A 62 34.55 42.33 31.96
N SER A 63 33.61 42.72 31.10
CA SER A 63 33.63 43.94 30.25
C SER A 63 34.67 44.18 29.12
N LYS A 64 34.07 44.41 27.93
CA LYS A 64 34.32 45.46 26.91
C LYS A 64 35.33 45.23 25.78
N ALA A 65 34.88 45.73 24.63
CA ALA A 65 35.56 46.18 23.42
C ALA A 65 35.76 45.17 22.28
N ALA A 66 35.39 45.66 21.10
CA ALA A 66 35.20 44.96 19.86
C ALA A 66 36.52 44.54 19.19
N SER A 67 36.49 43.37 18.55
CA SER A 67 37.35 43.11 17.40
C SER A 67 36.51 42.38 16.35
N LYS A 68 36.35 43.03 15.19
CA LYS A 68 35.81 42.41 13.97
C LYS A 68 36.80 41.35 13.51
N VAL A 69 36.63 40.14 14.01
CA VAL A 69 37.24 38.93 13.43
C VAL A 69 36.25 38.40 12.41
N SER A 70 36.67 38.37 11.16
CA SER A 70 35.97 37.72 10.07
C SER A 70 35.61 36.29 10.48
N ALA A 71 34.31 36.04 10.60
CA ALA A 71 33.77 34.70 10.78
C ALA A 71 34.34 33.83 9.65
N PRO A 72 35.03 32.71 9.96
CA PRO A 72 35.14 31.66 8.98
C PRO A 72 33.70 31.29 8.64
N LYS A 73 33.35 31.38 7.35
CA LYS A 73 32.18 30.70 6.82
C LYS A 73 32.40 29.21 7.05
N ASN A 74 32.13 28.76 8.28
CA ASN A 74 31.69 27.43 8.55
C ASN A 74 30.37 27.35 7.79
N GLY A 75 30.46 26.99 6.51
CA GLY A 75 29.37 26.38 5.80
C GLY A 75 28.99 25.20 6.66
N ILE A 76 28.01 25.41 7.53
CA ILE A 76 27.16 24.37 8.04
C ILE A 76 26.69 23.70 6.76
N LYS A 77 27.35 22.60 6.40
CA LYS A 77 26.87 21.69 5.37
C LYS A 77 25.44 21.45 5.81
N ALA A 78 24.49 22.00 5.05
CA ALA A 78 23.08 21.84 5.27
C ALA A 78 22.89 20.37 5.63
N GLY A 79 22.44 20.14 6.87
CA GLY A 79 22.36 18.81 7.46
C GLY A 79 21.74 17.89 6.44
N SER A 80 22.38 16.75 6.18
CA SER A 80 21.96 15.80 5.16
C SER A 80 20.45 15.62 5.28
N LEU A 81 19.71 16.20 4.32
CA LEU A 81 18.27 16.04 4.30
C LEU A 81 18.03 14.53 4.31
N PRO A 82 17.15 14.01 5.17
CA PRO A 82 16.81 12.60 5.14
C PRO A 82 16.44 12.27 3.70
N LYS A 83 17.25 11.41 3.07
CA LYS A 83 17.05 11.00 1.68
C LYS A 83 15.68 10.33 1.64
N ARG A 84 14.70 11.02 1.05
CA ARG A 84 13.39 10.45 0.75
C ARG A 84 13.58 9.32 -0.23
N VAL A 85 12.82 8.24 -0.05
CA VAL A 85 12.93 7.05 -0.89
C VAL A 85 11.85 7.06 -1.96
N LEU A 86 10.62 7.48 -1.62
CA LEU A 86 9.57 7.64 -2.61
C LEU A 86 9.76 8.89 -3.47
N ALA A 87 9.75 8.68 -4.79
CA ALA A 87 9.72 9.74 -5.77
C ALA A 87 8.45 10.61 -5.63
N LYS A 88 8.54 11.84 -6.11
CA LYS A 88 7.45 12.83 -6.15
C LYS A 88 7.52 13.67 -7.43
N PRO A 89 6.41 14.31 -7.85
CA PRO A 89 6.39 15.12 -9.07
C PRO A 89 7.46 16.21 -9.11
N GLU A 90 7.86 16.78 -7.98
CA GLU A 90 8.85 17.87 -7.95
C GLU A 90 10.30 17.38 -7.90
N ASP A 91 10.56 16.07 -8.05
CA ASP A 91 11.92 15.58 -8.23
C ASP A 91 12.45 15.98 -9.62
N GLU A 92 13.78 16.10 -9.73
CA GLU A 92 14.47 16.59 -10.94
C GLU A 92 14.12 15.79 -12.21
N ASP A 93 13.85 14.50 -12.05
CA ASP A 93 13.46 13.60 -13.16
C ASP A 93 12.11 13.95 -13.79
N PHE A 94 11.25 14.69 -13.07
CA PHE A 94 9.89 14.99 -13.49
C PHE A 94 9.62 16.50 -13.64
N ASP A 95 10.39 17.37 -12.99
CA ASP A 95 10.28 18.85 -13.10
C ASP A 95 8.85 19.38 -12.86
N GLY A 96 8.12 18.74 -11.94
CA GLY A 96 6.72 19.07 -11.64
C GLY A 96 5.69 18.43 -12.58
N ASP A 97 6.12 17.65 -13.58
CA ASP A 97 5.21 16.90 -14.47
C ASP A 97 4.60 15.70 -13.73
N VAL A 98 3.40 15.92 -13.22
CA VAL A 98 2.62 14.94 -12.46
C VAL A 98 2.25 13.73 -13.33
N ASP A 99 1.94 13.94 -14.60
CA ASP A 99 1.50 12.88 -15.49
C ASP A 99 2.68 11.96 -15.82
N ALA A 100 3.83 12.54 -16.21
CA ALA A 100 5.07 11.79 -16.43
C ALA A 100 5.52 11.04 -15.17
N PHE A 101 5.41 11.67 -13.99
CA PHE A 101 5.68 11.01 -12.71
C PHE A 101 4.79 9.79 -12.51
N LEU A 102 3.47 9.95 -12.61
CA LEU A 102 2.52 8.87 -12.35
C LEU A 102 2.65 7.74 -13.37
N VAL A 103 2.79 8.05 -14.65
CA VAL A 103 3.05 7.07 -15.71
C VAL A 103 4.31 6.26 -15.40
N SER A 104 5.39 6.91 -14.98
CA SER A 104 6.61 6.22 -14.55
C SER A 104 6.39 5.28 -13.36
N GLN A 105 5.55 5.67 -12.39
CA GLN A 105 5.19 4.83 -11.26
C GLN A 105 4.28 3.65 -11.64
N TYR A 106 3.33 3.87 -12.54
CA TYR A 106 2.40 2.86 -13.06
C TYR A 106 3.14 1.73 -13.78
N MET A 107 4.18 2.04 -14.55
CA MET A 107 4.98 1.02 -15.24
C MET A 107 5.75 0.08 -14.31
N ARG A 108 5.86 0.43 -13.03
CA ARG A 108 6.53 -0.37 -11.98
C ARG A 108 5.54 -0.98 -10.98
N ALA A 109 4.25 -0.76 -11.18
CA ALA A 109 3.22 -1.24 -10.26
C ALA A 109 2.80 -2.67 -10.58
N ASP A 110 2.48 -3.43 -9.53
CA ASP A 110 1.58 -4.55 -9.66
C ASP A 110 0.21 -4.00 -10.08
N TRP A 111 -0.44 -4.62 -11.06
CA TRP A 111 -1.77 -4.21 -11.50
C TRP A 111 -2.83 -5.09 -10.84
N VAL A 112 -3.88 -4.46 -10.31
CA VAL A 112 -5.13 -5.17 -10.01
C VAL A 112 -5.62 -5.78 -11.33
N PRO A 113 -5.89 -7.10 -11.37
CA PRO A 113 -6.35 -7.76 -12.59
C PRO A 113 -7.58 -7.05 -13.16
N SER A 114 -7.66 -6.90 -14.47
CA SER A 114 -8.91 -6.52 -15.12
C SER A 114 -9.59 -7.80 -15.59
N SER A 115 -10.71 -8.16 -14.96
CA SER A 115 -11.47 -9.35 -15.36
C SER A 115 -12.02 -9.18 -16.77
N GLN A 116 -11.68 -10.09 -17.68
CA GLN A 116 -12.23 -10.11 -19.04
C GLN A 116 -13.72 -10.50 -19.09
N GLN A 117 -14.29 -10.98 -17.97
CA GLN A 117 -15.67 -11.47 -17.90
C GLN A 117 -16.59 -10.50 -17.15
N SER A 118 -16.21 -9.22 -17.08
CA SER A 118 -16.96 -8.16 -16.39
C SER A 118 -17.23 -8.42 -14.90
N LEU A 119 -16.47 -9.32 -14.27
CA LEU A 119 -16.56 -9.55 -12.82
C LEU A 119 -15.71 -8.53 -12.08
N SER A 120 -16.19 -8.08 -10.92
CA SER A 120 -15.33 -7.35 -9.98
C SER A 120 -14.08 -8.17 -9.65
N SER A 121 -12.95 -7.50 -9.62
CA SER A 121 -11.62 -8.08 -9.43
C SER A 121 -10.89 -7.32 -8.34
N GLY A 122 -9.89 -7.93 -7.71
CA GLY A 122 -9.15 -7.25 -6.66
C GLY A 122 -7.91 -8.00 -6.21
N LEU A 123 -7.04 -7.27 -5.52
CA LEU A 123 -5.77 -7.77 -5.04
C LEU A 123 -5.52 -7.32 -3.61
N PHE A 124 -4.99 -8.23 -2.80
CA PHE A 124 -4.47 -7.96 -1.48
C PHE A 124 -2.94 -8.08 -1.45
N ARG A 125 -2.28 -7.16 -0.74
CA ARG A 125 -0.84 -7.25 -0.41
C ARG A 125 -0.63 -6.93 1.07
N GLU A 126 0.16 -7.75 1.75
CA GLU A 126 0.68 -7.41 3.09
C GLU A 126 1.86 -6.42 2.96
N LEU A 127 1.92 -5.44 3.85
CA LEU A 127 2.98 -4.43 3.91
C LEU A 127 4.16 -4.98 4.72
N GLY A 128 5.16 -5.50 4.01
CA GLY A 128 6.38 -6.12 4.57
C GLY A 128 7.59 -5.19 4.57
N HIS A 129 8.79 -5.76 4.45
CA HIS A 129 10.06 -5.01 4.42
C HIS A 129 10.51 -4.60 3.02
N VAL A 130 9.67 -4.81 2.01
CA VAL A 130 9.94 -4.50 0.60
C VAL A 130 8.98 -3.42 0.15
N ASN A 131 9.48 -2.40 -0.55
CA ASN A 131 8.65 -1.37 -1.15
C ASN A 131 7.97 -1.89 -2.41
N PHE A 132 6.79 -1.36 -2.72
CA PHE A 132 6.08 -1.71 -3.95
C PHE A 132 5.05 -0.64 -4.31
N ASN A 133 4.66 -0.68 -5.59
CA ASN A 133 3.53 0.06 -6.11
C ASN A 133 2.41 -0.93 -6.47
N LEU A 134 1.16 -0.57 -6.20
CA LEU A 134 -0.03 -1.31 -6.62
C LEU A 134 -0.96 -0.32 -7.32
N ALA A 135 -1.49 -0.68 -8.48
CA ALA A 135 -2.30 0.24 -9.27
C ALA A 135 -3.57 -0.41 -9.83
N VAL A 136 -4.60 0.40 -9.99
CA VAL A 136 -5.81 0.09 -10.76
C VAL A 136 -5.77 0.93 -12.02
N GLN A 137 -6.07 0.32 -13.17
CA GLN A 137 -6.19 0.99 -14.46
C GLN A 137 -7.56 0.76 -15.09
N GLY A 138 -7.84 1.56 -16.11
CA GLY A 138 -9.02 1.42 -16.94
C GLY A 138 -10.30 1.74 -16.18
N LEU A 139 -10.21 2.68 -15.23
CA LEU A 139 -11.40 3.23 -14.58
C LEU A 139 -12.13 4.13 -15.59
N TYR A 140 -12.95 3.50 -16.43
CA TYR A 140 -13.79 4.13 -17.44
C TYR A 140 -15.26 3.91 -17.07
N GLY A 141 -15.75 4.67 -16.10
CA GLY A 141 -17.07 4.43 -15.51
C GLY A 141 -17.08 3.39 -14.39
N CYS A 142 -15.99 2.62 -14.21
CA CYS A 142 -15.87 1.62 -13.14
C CYS A 142 -15.68 2.24 -11.74
N THR A 143 -15.96 1.47 -10.68
CA THR A 143 -15.66 1.85 -9.30
C THR A 143 -14.41 1.13 -8.80
N SER A 144 -13.57 1.80 -8.02
CA SER A 144 -12.48 1.15 -7.28
C SER A 144 -12.62 1.41 -5.79
N VAL A 145 -12.69 0.34 -5.00
CA VAL A 145 -12.64 0.41 -3.53
C VAL A 145 -11.24 0.05 -3.07
N VAL A 146 -10.68 0.87 -2.20
CA VAL A 146 -9.34 0.68 -1.63
C VAL A 146 -9.43 0.70 -0.11
N VAL A 147 -8.95 -0.36 0.53
CA VAL A 147 -8.83 -0.47 2.00
C VAL A 147 -7.36 -0.59 2.35
N VAL A 148 -6.86 0.35 3.15
CA VAL A 148 -5.46 0.43 3.56
C VAL A 148 -5.35 0.38 5.08
N SER A 149 -4.32 -0.27 5.61
CA SER A 149 -3.94 -0.23 7.01
C SER A 149 -2.42 -0.15 7.17
N GLU A 150 -1.93 -0.12 8.41
CA GLU A 150 -0.50 -0.23 8.68
C GLU A 150 0.08 -1.64 8.37
N LYS A 151 -0.77 -2.64 8.08
CA LYS A 151 -0.39 -4.03 7.79
C LYS A 151 -0.68 -4.49 6.35
N GLY A 152 -1.67 -3.93 5.67
CA GLY A 152 -2.03 -4.41 4.34
C GLY A 152 -2.78 -3.39 3.50
N ILE A 153 -2.89 -3.69 2.22
CA ILE A 153 -3.67 -2.96 1.23
C ILE A 153 -4.55 -3.96 0.47
N TRP A 154 -5.81 -3.62 0.25
CA TRP A 154 -6.73 -4.30 -0.65
C TRP A 154 -7.26 -3.27 -1.64
N MET A 155 -7.16 -3.56 -2.93
CA MET A 155 -7.64 -2.69 -4.00
C MET A 155 -8.50 -3.51 -4.96
N SER A 156 -9.57 -2.91 -5.45
CA SER A 156 -10.51 -3.56 -6.36
C SER A 156 -10.79 -2.75 -7.62
N HIS A 157 -11.22 -3.45 -8.65
CA HIS A 157 -11.81 -2.91 -9.86
C HIS A 157 -13.20 -3.53 -10.01
N MET A 158 -14.23 -2.75 -9.73
CA MET A 158 -15.63 -3.12 -9.86
C MET A 158 -16.18 -2.58 -11.17
N TRP A 159 -16.57 -3.50 -12.05
CA TRP A 159 -17.04 -3.16 -13.38
C TRP A 159 -18.33 -2.35 -13.34
N GLU A 160 -18.41 -1.33 -14.19
CA GLU A 160 -19.65 -0.59 -14.35
C GLU A 160 -20.75 -1.44 -14.98
N ASN A 161 -20.43 -2.09 -16.10
CA ASN A 161 -21.34 -3.00 -16.78
C ASN A 161 -20.84 -4.44 -16.54
N PRO A 162 -21.63 -5.33 -15.90
CA PRO A 162 -23.06 -5.19 -15.59
C PRO A 162 -23.39 -4.70 -14.18
N ALA A 163 -22.40 -4.44 -13.32
CA ALA A 163 -22.65 -4.37 -11.88
C ALA A 163 -23.40 -3.09 -11.44
N PHE A 164 -23.11 -1.94 -12.06
CA PHE A 164 -23.77 -0.66 -11.80
C PHE A 164 -24.77 -0.27 -12.89
N GLY A 165 -24.52 -0.66 -14.13
CA GLY A 165 -25.33 -0.31 -15.29
C GLY A 165 -25.35 -1.39 -16.35
N THR A 166 -26.27 -1.25 -17.30
CA THR A 166 -26.34 -2.05 -18.51
C THR A 166 -26.61 -1.12 -19.69
N GLU A 167 -26.08 -1.48 -20.86
CA GLU A 167 -26.42 -0.77 -22.09
C GLU A 167 -27.89 -1.02 -22.44
N GLY A 168 -28.61 0.08 -22.65
CA GLY A 168 -29.98 0.09 -23.12
C GLY A 168 -30.08 -0.04 -24.64
N PRO A 169 -31.30 -0.16 -25.19
CA PRO A 169 -31.51 -0.39 -26.62
C PRO A 169 -30.96 0.71 -27.53
N SER A 170 -30.82 1.94 -27.04
CA SER A 170 -30.29 3.08 -27.80
C SER A 170 -28.83 3.40 -27.43
N GLY A 171 -28.15 2.51 -26.71
CA GLY A 171 -26.78 2.70 -26.22
C GLY A 171 -26.69 3.60 -24.98
N GLU A 172 -27.81 4.00 -24.40
CA GLU A 172 -27.84 4.72 -23.14
C GLU A 172 -27.49 3.80 -21.97
N LEU A 173 -26.87 4.34 -20.92
CA LEU A 173 -26.58 3.55 -19.73
C LEU A 173 -27.79 3.58 -18.80
N LEU A 174 -28.32 2.39 -18.50
CA LEU A 174 -29.46 2.19 -17.60
C LEU A 174 -28.98 1.52 -16.31
N PRO A 175 -29.62 1.78 -15.16
CA PRO A 175 -29.30 1.08 -13.92
C PRO A 175 -29.43 -0.44 -14.10
N SER A 176 -28.43 -1.19 -13.64
CA SER A 176 -28.55 -2.65 -13.60
C SER A 176 -29.53 -3.09 -12.51
N ALA A 177 -29.97 -4.35 -12.57
CA ALA A 177 -30.82 -4.92 -11.53
C ALA A 177 -30.11 -4.95 -10.17
N GLU A 178 -30.86 -4.77 -9.07
CA GLU A 178 -30.27 -4.64 -7.74
C GLU A 178 -29.57 -5.92 -7.27
N ASN A 179 -30.10 -7.09 -7.63
CA ASN A 179 -29.47 -8.37 -7.33
C ASN A 179 -28.11 -8.54 -8.04
N THR A 180 -27.95 -8.01 -9.26
CA THR A 180 -26.66 -7.99 -9.97
C THR A 180 -25.65 -7.14 -9.20
N PHE A 181 -26.03 -5.92 -8.79
CA PHE A 181 -25.18 -5.07 -7.98
C PHE A 181 -24.78 -5.73 -6.65
N ILE A 182 -25.75 -6.31 -5.94
CA ILE A 182 -25.48 -7.01 -4.67
C ILE A 182 -24.50 -8.16 -4.88
N ALA A 183 -24.71 -9.00 -5.89
CA ALA A 183 -23.84 -10.15 -6.15
C ALA A 183 -22.43 -9.74 -6.56
N ASP A 184 -22.32 -8.87 -7.57
CA ASP A 184 -21.05 -8.55 -8.22
C ASP A 184 -20.22 -7.51 -7.46
N VAL A 185 -20.85 -6.72 -6.59
CA VAL A 185 -20.18 -5.68 -5.81
C VAL A 185 -20.17 -6.01 -4.33
N LEU A 186 -21.33 -6.06 -3.68
CA LEU A 186 -21.38 -6.13 -2.22
C LEU A 186 -20.93 -7.50 -1.68
N ASN A 187 -21.43 -8.59 -2.26
CA ASN A 187 -21.07 -9.95 -1.87
C ASN A 187 -19.64 -10.28 -2.30
N ALA A 188 -19.26 -9.92 -3.53
CA ALA A 188 -17.90 -10.09 -4.00
C ALA A 188 -16.89 -9.35 -3.10
N MET A 189 -17.17 -8.11 -2.69
CA MET A 189 -16.31 -7.36 -1.78
C MET A 189 -16.19 -8.02 -0.40
N GLU A 190 -17.28 -8.57 0.13
CA GLU A 190 -17.31 -9.21 1.45
C GLU A 190 -16.62 -10.59 1.45
N HIS A 191 -17.07 -11.47 0.57
CA HIS A 191 -16.74 -12.90 0.56
C HIS A 191 -15.72 -13.28 -0.51
N GLY A 192 -15.48 -12.37 -1.46
CA GLY A 192 -14.62 -12.62 -2.61
C GLY A 192 -15.41 -13.25 -3.75
N ASN A 193 -14.70 -13.42 -4.85
CA ASN A 193 -15.10 -14.24 -5.98
C ASN A 193 -13.82 -14.88 -6.55
N ARG A 194 -13.90 -15.45 -7.76
CA ARG A 194 -12.74 -16.10 -8.37
C ARG A 194 -11.59 -15.14 -8.78
N GLU A 195 -11.87 -13.85 -8.93
CA GLU A 195 -10.90 -12.81 -9.36
C GLU A 195 -10.53 -11.83 -8.23
N MET A 196 -11.11 -11.99 -7.04
CA MET A 196 -10.99 -11.04 -5.94
C MET A 196 -11.06 -11.74 -4.58
N PRO A 197 -10.07 -11.58 -3.71
CA PRO A 197 -10.18 -12.03 -2.33
C PRO A 197 -11.20 -11.16 -1.57
N GLY A 198 -12.12 -11.76 -0.81
CA GLY A 198 -13.08 -11.02 0.02
C GLY A 198 -12.45 -10.35 1.24
N LEU A 199 -12.96 -9.20 1.66
CA LEU A 199 -12.45 -8.44 2.80
C LEU A 199 -12.56 -9.20 4.14
N THR A 200 -13.57 -10.04 4.30
CA THR A 200 -13.83 -10.78 5.57
C THR A 200 -12.65 -11.66 6.00
N GLN A 201 -11.89 -12.21 5.06
CA GLN A 201 -10.71 -13.01 5.39
C GLN A 201 -9.58 -12.18 6.03
N PHE A 202 -9.62 -10.85 5.91
CA PHE A 202 -8.61 -9.93 6.44
C PHE A 202 -9.08 -9.15 7.68
N THR A 203 -10.31 -9.36 8.15
CA THR A 203 -10.88 -8.68 9.33
C THR A 203 -10.90 -9.55 10.59
N GLY A 204 -10.60 -10.84 10.48
CA GLY A 204 -10.45 -11.76 11.61
C GLY A 204 -9.21 -11.49 12.48
N ASN A 205 -9.01 -12.32 13.51
CA ASN A 205 -7.88 -12.17 14.44
C ASN A 205 -6.53 -12.20 13.72
N GLY A 206 -5.71 -11.17 13.96
CA GLY A 206 -4.43 -10.99 13.28
C GLY A 206 -4.54 -10.57 11.81
N GLY A 207 -5.75 -10.32 11.29
CA GLY A 207 -6.00 -9.83 9.94
C GLY A 207 -5.43 -8.44 9.71
N ALA A 208 -5.25 -8.06 8.44
CA ALA A 208 -4.68 -6.75 8.08
C ALA A 208 -5.61 -5.59 8.43
N PHE A 209 -6.92 -5.80 8.54
CA PHE A 209 -7.92 -4.75 8.71
C PHE A 209 -8.58 -4.77 10.09
N ILE A 210 -7.89 -5.26 11.12
CA ILE A 210 -8.30 -5.09 12.52
C ILE A 210 -7.96 -3.69 13.06
N ALA A 211 -8.66 -3.26 14.11
CA ALA A 211 -8.50 -1.93 14.71
C ALA A 211 -7.05 -1.57 15.09
N ALA A 212 -6.24 -2.56 15.49
CA ALA A 212 -4.83 -2.36 15.86
C ALA A 212 -3.98 -1.78 14.71
N TYR A 213 -4.28 -2.15 13.46
CA TYR A 213 -3.59 -1.64 12.27
C TYR A 213 -4.26 -0.40 11.68
N LYS A 214 -5.30 0.13 12.35
CA LYS A 214 -5.96 1.41 12.06
C LYS A 214 -6.35 1.53 10.57
N PRO A 215 -7.24 0.65 10.09
CA PRO A 215 -7.66 0.63 8.70
C PRO A 215 -8.38 1.92 8.30
N PHE A 216 -8.32 2.22 7.01
CA PHE A 216 -8.98 3.34 6.37
C PHE A 216 -9.44 2.93 4.97
N ALA A 217 -10.53 3.51 4.48
CA ALA A 217 -11.12 3.12 3.20
C ALA A 217 -11.35 4.32 2.26
N TYR A 218 -11.26 4.04 0.97
CA TYR A 218 -11.46 4.97 -0.12
C TYR A 218 -12.39 4.37 -1.16
N ILE A 219 -13.26 5.20 -1.74
CA ILE A 219 -14.10 4.82 -2.88
C ILE A 219 -13.86 5.81 -4.00
N PHE A 220 -13.39 5.30 -5.14
CA PHE A 220 -13.15 6.05 -6.37
C PHE A 220 -14.23 5.69 -7.38
N TYR A 221 -14.97 6.68 -7.86
CA TYR A 221 -16.08 6.47 -8.79
C TYR A 221 -16.14 7.56 -9.85
N PRO A 222 -16.75 7.29 -11.02
CA PRO A 222 -16.73 8.24 -12.13
C PRO A 222 -17.60 9.46 -11.84
N THR A 223 -17.32 10.56 -12.52
CA THR A 223 -18.29 11.64 -12.71
C THR A 223 -19.57 11.11 -13.39
N GLY A 224 -20.69 11.82 -13.17
CA GLY A 224 -21.99 11.49 -13.74
C GLY A 224 -22.01 11.46 -15.28
N THR A 225 -23.10 10.93 -15.79
CA THR A 225 -23.42 10.83 -17.21
C THR A 225 -24.41 11.95 -17.60
N GLN A 226 -25.03 11.82 -18.78
CA GLN A 226 -26.17 12.67 -19.15
C GLN A 226 -27.50 12.09 -18.64
N ASN A 227 -27.50 10.86 -18.13
CA ASN A 227 -28.68 10.17 -17.61
C ASN A 227 -28.78 10.38 -16.08
N LEU A 228 -29.56 11.38 -15.68
CA LEU A 228 -29.76 11.73 -14.26
C LEU A 228 -30.33 10.58 -13.41
N ASN A 229 -31.15 9.70 -14.00
CA ASN A 229 -31.69 8.55 -13.27
C ASN A 229 -30.59 7.52 -12.99
N TYR A 230 -29.76 7.25 -13.99
CA TYR A 230 -28.60 6.38 -13.82
C TYR A 230 -27.65 6.91 -12.74
N ASP A 231 -27.29 8.19 -12.83
CA ASP A 231 -26.35 8.82 -11.89
C ASP A 231 -26.86 8.80 -10.45
N ARG A 232 -28.17 8.99 -10.25
CA ARG A 232 -28.82 8.89 -8.94
C ARG A 232 -28.68 7.48 -8.36
N VAL A 233 -28.98 6.44 -9.14
CA VAL A 233 -28.87 5.05 -8.67
C VAL A 233 -27.41 4.67 -8.43
N TYR A 234 -26.50 5.10 -9.30
CA TYR A 234 -25.06 4.89 -9.12
C TYR A 234 -24.57 5.50 -7.79
N THR A 235 -24.96 6.74 -7.50
CA THR A 235 -24.59 7.43 -6.26
C THR A 235 -25.14 6.70 -5.03
N ALA A 236 -26.40 6.25 -5.08
CA ALA A 236 -26.99 5.46 -4.00
C ALA A 236 -26.22 4.13 -3.78
N ARG A 237 -25.71 3.52 -4.85
CA ARG A 237 -24.87 2.31 -4.77
C ARG A 237 -23.50 2.58 -4.14
N ILE A 238 -22.90 3.75 -4.38
CA ILE A 238 -21.69 4.18 -3.67
C ILE A 238 -21.96 4.29 -2.16
N ASP A 239 -23.12 4.80 -1.76
CA ASP A 239 -23.51 4.84 -0.34
C ASP A 239 -23.67 3.44 0.24
N GLN A 240 -24.25 2.49 -0.51
CA GLN A 240 -24.36 1.09 -0.07
C GLN A 240 -22.97 0.44 0.14
N ILE A 241 -22.01 0.70 -0.76
CA ILE A 241 -20.61 0.24 -0.61
C ILE A 241 -19.99 0.85 0.66
N SER A 242 -20.17 2.16 0.86
CA SER A 242 -19.67 2.87 2.05
C SER A 242 -20.22 2.26 3.35
N GLN A 243 -21.53 2.01 3.41
CA GLN A 243 -22.17 1.38 4.56
C GLN A 243 -21.66 -0.06 4.78
N LYS A 244 -21.50 -0.83 3.70
CA LYS A 244 -20.97 -2.21 3.79
C LYS A 244 -19.56 -2.21 4.37
N LEU A 245 -18.68 -1.31 3.92
CA LEU A 245 -17.32 -1.18 4.46
C LEU A 245 -17.31 -0.85 5.96
N GLN A 246 -18.18 0.06 6.40
CA GLN A 246 -18.29 0.43 7.81
C GLN A 246 -18.79 -0.72 8.71
N ARG A 247 -19.58 -1.64 8.16
CA ARG A 247 -20.01 -2.85 8.88
C ARG A 247 -18.92 -3.92 8.93
N LEU A 248 -18.14 -4.06 7.86
CA LEU A 248 -17.12 -5.10 7.74
C LEU A 248 -15.83 -4.78 8.50
N ILE A 249 -15.45 -3.50 8.53
CA ILE A 249 -14.14 -3.06 9.01
C ILE A 249 -14.33 -2.05 10.13
N PRO A 250 -13.57 -2.14 11.24
CA PRO A 250 -13.60 -1.17 12.34
C PRO A 250 -12.92 0.15 11.93
N LEU A 251 -13.54 0.88 11.00
CA LEU A 251 -13.07 2.18 10.52
C LEU A 251 -13.31 3.25 11.59
N LYS A 252 -12.32 4.12 11.80
CA LYS A 252 -12.46 5.27 12.73
C LYS A 252 -13.21 6.45 12.13
N ALA A 253 -13.32 6.49 10.81
CA ALA A 253 -14.02 7.51 10.05
C ALA A 253 -14.70 6.84 8.85
N PRO A 254 -15.78 7.44 8.31
CA PRO A 254 -16.38 6.97 7.08
C PRO A 254 -15.35 6.89 5.92
N PRO A 255 -15.54 5.98 4.95
CA PRO A 255 -14.72 5.95 3.73
C PRO A 255 -14.68 7.33 3.05
N LEU A 256 -13.50 7.72 2.56
CA LEU A 256 -13.37 8.94 1.75
C LEU A 256 -13.76 8.64 0.30
N ILE A 257 -14.65 9.47 -0.23
CA ILE A 257 -15.25 9.27 -1.55
C ILE A 257 -14.67 10.31 -2.52
N TYR A 258 -14.11 9.85 -3.63
CA TYR A 258 -13.49 10.70 -4.65
C TYR A 258 -14.07 10.42 -6.03
N GLN A 259 -14.43 11.49 -6.72
CA GLN A 259 -14.79 11.43 -8.13
C GLN A 259 -13.55 11.56 -9.02
N TYR A 260 -13.60 10.86 -10.16
CA TYR A 260 -12.61 10.90 -11.22
C TYR A 260 -13.29 11.10 -12.58
N ASP A 261 -12.56 11.55 -13.59
CA ASP A 261 -13.13 11.75 -14.93
C ASP A 261 -13.48 10.41 -15.61
N ARG A 262 -14.78 10.22 -15.87
CA ARG A 262 -15.34 9.01 -16.47
C ARG A 262 -14.67 8.58 -17.78
N THR A 263 -14.16 9.51 -18.58
CA THR A 263 -13.54 9.21 -19.89
C THR A 263 -12.20 8.48 -19.77
N GLY A 264 -11.57 8.54 -18.58
CA GLY A 264 -10.27 7.97 -18.29
C GLY A 264 -9.16 8.45 -19.24
N GLY A 265 -8.12 7.62 -19.40
CA GLY A 265 -7.02 7.92 -20.31
C GLY A 265 -6.21 6.69 -20.69
N ASN A 266 -5.45 6.80 -21.79
CA ASN A 266 -4.68 5.68 -22.33
C ASN A 266 -3.55 5.23 -21.37
N MET A 267 -2.79 4.20 -21.75
CA MET A 267 -1.73 3.63 -20.91
C MET A 267 -0.64 4.64 -20.53
N MET A 268 -0.43 5.68 -21.34
CA MET A 268 0.57 6.73 -21.18
C MET A 268 0.01 8.00 -20.52
N GLU A 269 -1.19 7.95 -19.97
CA GLU A 269 -1.84 9.07 -19.26
C GLU A 269 -2.21 8.63 -17.85
N ALA A 270 -2.21 9.54 -16.88
CA ALA A 270 -2.59 9.22 -15.51
C ALA A 270 -4.10 9.04 -15.31
N ARG A 271 -4.93 9.56 -16.22
CA ARG A 271 -6.40 9.53 -16.11
C ARG A 271 -6.95 8.10 -16.05
N GLY A 272 -8.04 7.92 -15.31
CA GLY A 272 -8.67 6.62 -15.07
C GLY A 272 -7.78 5.62 -14.29
N LYS A 273 -6.87 6.11 -13.43
CA LYS A 273 -5.95 5.26 -12.65
C LYS A 273 -5.87 5.70 -11.19
N VAL A 274 -5.61 4.72 -10.32
CA VAL A 274 -5.34 4.90 -8.89
C VAL A 274 -4.00 4.22 -8.58
N LEU A 275 -3.10 4.93 -7.91
CA LEU A 275 -1.78 4.41 -7.52
C LEU A 275 -1.65 4.36 -6.01
N PHE A 276 -1.38 3.18 -5.46
CA PHE A 276 -0.87 3.00 -4.12
C PHE A 276 0.65 2.82 -4.14
N GLN A 277 1.36 3.49 -3.25
CA GLN A 277 2.80 3.35 -3.03
C GLN A 277 3.06 3.00 -1.58
N TYR A 278 3.97 2.06 -1.34
CA TYR A 278 4.42 1.67 -0.01
C TYR A 278 5.94 1.71 0.11
N GLU A 279 6.43 2.32 1.18
CA GLU A 279 7.85 2.34 1.54
C GLU A 279 8.03 1.99 3.03
N PRO A 280 8.64 0.84 3.36
CA PRO A 280 8.86 0.43 4.74
C PRO A 280 9.85 1.31 5.51
N ASN A 281 10.79 1.98 4.82
CA ASN A 281 11.88 2.74 5.43
C ASN A 281 12.00 4.14 4.79
N GLU A 282 10.90 4.90 4.81
CA GLU A 282 10.87 6.23 4.19
C GLU A 282 11.76 7.22 4.92
N ARG A 283 11.85 7.12 6.25
CA ARG A 283 12.80 7.90 7.06
C ARG A 283 13.12 7.24 8.38
N VAL A 284 14.29 7.56 8.92
CA VAL A 284 14.71 7.20 10.28
C VAL A 284 14.78 8.46 11.14
N MET A 285 13.98 8.51 12.21
CA MET A 285 13.96 9.61 13.16
C MET A 285 14.81 9.28 14.38
N GLN A 286 15.64 10.19 14.86
CA GLN A 286 16.31 10.03 16.15
C GLN A 286 15.32 10.37 17.27
N THR A 287 15.11 9.43 18.18
CA THR A 287 14.26 9.61 19.37
C THR A 287 15.09 9.38 20.63
N ASN A 288 14.54 9.72 21.80
CA ASN A 288 15.21 9.46 23.08
C ASN A 288 15.48 7.95 23.31
N ASP A 289 14.67 7.09 22.71
CA ASP A 289 14.77 5.63 22.80
C ASP A 289 15.62 5.02 21.66
N GLY A 290 16.24 5.87 20.84
CA GLY A 290 17.06 5.47 19.69
C GLY A 290 16.43 5.77 18.32
N PRO A 291 17.02 5.25 17.23
CA PRO A 291 16.52 5.46 15.88
C PRO A 291 15.20 4.73 15.65
N LEU A 292 14.18 5.48 15.23
CA LEU A 292 12.85 4.99 14.87
C LEU A 292 12.69 4.99 13.35
N GLN A 293 12.59 3.80 12.75
CA GLN A 293 12.22 3.65 11.35
C GLN A 293 10.73 3.98 11.17
N GLN A 294 10.42 4.81 10.17
CA GLN A 294 9.04 5.10 9.79
C GLN A 294 8.73 4.54 8.41
N ALA A 295 7.65 3.77 8.35
CA ALA A 295 7.02 3.35 7.11
C ALA A 295 6.05 4.42 6.62
N LEU A 296 5.82 4.42 5.31
CA LEU A 296 4.94 5.34 4.61
C LEU A 296 4.06 4.58 3.62
N ASN A 297 2.82 5.03 3.47
CA ASN A 297 2.06 4.78 2.26
C ASN A 297 1.53 6.08 1.66
N ARG A 298 1.21 6.02 0.36
CA ARG A 298 0.64 7.13 -0.39
C ARG A 298 -0.37 6.62 -1.42
N LEU A 299 -1.45 7.36 -1.63
CA LEU A 299 -2.47 7.05 -2.63
C LEU A 299 -2.66 8.25 -3.57
N TRP A 300 -2.61 8.02 -4.87
CA TRP A 300 -2.85 9.01 -5.91
C TRP A 300 -4.08 8.67 -6.73
N LEU A 301 -4.71 9.69 -7.29
CA LEU A 301 -5.88 9.57 -8.17
C LEU A 301 -5.67 10.46 -9.39
N GLU A 302 -5.67 9.85 -10.58
CA GLU A 302 -5.50 10.53 -11.87
C GLU A 302 -4.32 11.50 -11.88
N ASN A 303 -4.40 12.57 -12.68
CA ASN A 303 -3.39 13.62 -12.81
C ASN A 303 -3.44 14.67 -11.67
N ARG A 304 -3.97 14.32 -10.49
CA ARG A 304 -4.01 15.27 -9.37
C ARG A 304 -2.58 15.59 -8.92
N PRO A 305 -2.26 16.88 -8.71
CA PRO A 305 -0.91 17.29 -8.34
C PRO A 305 -0.51 16.85 -6.94
N THR A 306 -1.48 16.43 -6.13
CA THR A 306 -1.27 15.96 -4.77
C THR A 306 -1.94 14.61 -4.55
N TYR A 307 -1.33 13.81 -3.69
CA TYR A 307 -1.91 12.57 -3.21
C TYR A 307 -3.22 12.81 -2.46
N VAL A 308 -4.13 11.85 -2.54
CA VAL A 308 -5.39 11.83 -1.78
C VAL A 308 -5.22 11.18 -0.40
N HIS A 309 -4.14 10.43 -0.21
CA HIS A 309 -3.73 9.88 1.08
C HIS A 309 -2.22 9.91 1.22
N GLN A 310 -1.75 10.23 2.42
CA GLN A 310 -0.39 9.93 2.84
C GLN A 310 -0.38 9.69 4.35
N ARG A 311 0.31 8.65 4.78
CA ARG A 311 0.40 8.34 6.21
C ARG A 311 1.74 7.73 6.57
N TYR A 312 2.27 8.20 7.70
CA TYR A 312 3.47 7.68 8.34
C TYR A 312 3.10 6.89 9.60
N TRP A 313 3.86 5.85 9.90
CA TRP A 313 3.79 5.14 11.18
C TRP A 313 5.15 4.54 11.55
N PRO A 314 5.41 4.27 12.85
CA PRO A 314 6.54 3.44 13.26
C PRO A 314 6.50 2.09 12.55
N ALA A 315 7.56 1.71 11.85
CA ALA A 315 7.60 0.45 11.12
C ALA A 315 7.36 -0.74 12.08
N TRP A 316 6.43 -1.61 11.71
CA TRP A 316 6.18 -2.85 12.45
C TRP A 316 7.37 -3.81 12.32
N PRO A 317 7.54 -4.81 13.20
CA PRO A 317 8.69 -5.72 13.14
C PRO A 317 8.93 -6.38 11.77
N ARG A 318 7.86 -6.71 11.03
CA ARG A 318 7.93 -7.29 9.68
C ARG A 318 8.31 -6.29 8.57
N GLN A 319 8.25 -4.99 8.87
CA GLN A 319 8.55 -3.88 7.97
C GLN A 319 9.97 -3.34 8.19
N MET A 320 10.65 -3.78 9.25
CA MET A 320 12.01 -3.36 9.54
C MET A 320 12.96 -3.82 8.42
N VAL A 321 13.73 -2.89 7.85
CA VAL A 321 14.70 -3.20 6.80
C VAL A 321 16.05 -3.49 7.47
N ALA A 322 16.59 -4.70 7.25
CA ALA A 322 17.89 -5.08 7.75
C ALA A 322 18.97 -4.25 7.02
N GLY A 323 19.54 -3.22 7.67
CA GLY A 323 20.63 -2.45 7.04
C GLY A 323 20.84 -1.02 7.50
N ASN A 324 19.92 -0.42 8.25
CA ASN A 324 20.14 0.93 8.78
C ASN A 324 21.22 1.00 9.89
N ALA A 325 21.85 -0.13 10.24
CA ALA A 325 23.03 -0.19 11.09
C ALA A 325 24.29 0.46 10.47
N ASN A 326 24.24 0.83 9.18
CA ASN A 326 25.26 1.62 8.51
C ASN A 326 25.06 3.14 8.65
N GLN A 327 24.36 3.60 9.70
CA GLN A 327 24.62 4.94 10.21
C GLN A 327 26.10 4.99 10.58
N LYS A 328 26.86 5.51 9.63
CA LYS A 328 28.29 5.76 9.65
C LYS A 328 28.66 6.16 11.07
N ARG A 329 29.43 5.30 11.72
CA ARG A 329 30.09 5.64 12.96
C ARG A 329 31.00 6.80 12.59
N ASP A 330 30.50 8.03 12.72
CA ASP A 330 31.30 9.25 12.78
C ASP A 330 32.05 9.22 14.13
N THR A 331 32.72 8.11 14.42
CA THR A 331 33.81 8.05 15.37
C THR A 331 34.96 8.76 14.70
N ALA A 332 35.27 9.92 15.27
CA ALA A 332 36.44 10.73 15.04
C ALA A 332 37.62 9.94 14.48
N SER A 333 38.19 10.49 13.40
CA SER A 333 39.55 10.25 12.95
C SER A 333 40.54 10.45 14.10
N GLY A 334 40.78 9.38 14.84
CA GLY A 334 41.93 9.21 15.73
C GLY A 334 42.82 8.14 15.13
N THR A 335 43.86 8.57 14.43
CA THR A 335 44.99 7.75 13.98
C THR A 335 45.63 7.03 15.18
N PRO A 336 45.90 5.72 15.08
CA PRO A 336 47.30 5.27 15.03
C PRO A 336 47.45 4.09 14.04
N SER A 337 48.30 4.19 13.01
CA SER A 337 49.74 3.86 13.04
C SER A 337 50.06 2.44 13.55
N SER A 338 50.79 1.71 12.69
CA SER A 338 51.61 0.49 12.89
C SER A 338 50.94 -0.90 12.90
N THR A 339 51.08 -1.57 11.75
CA THR A 339 51.52 -2.97 11.56
C THR A 339 52.85 -3.23 12.31
N PRO A 340 53.23 -4.47 12.71
CA PRO A 340 53.45 -5.58 11.76
C PRO A 340 53.21 -7.04 12.25
N ASN A 341 53.15 -7.93 11.24
CA ASN A 341 53.56 -9.35 11.14
C ASN A 341 53.73 -10.22 12.41
N SER A 342 53.14 -11.42 12.37
CA SER A 342 53.86 -12.72 12.51
C SER A 342 52.91 -13.88 12.10
N THR A 343 53.19 -14.64 11.03
CA THR A 343 53.94 -15.93 10.95
C THR A 343 53.27 -17.11 11.67
N LEU A 344 52.91 -18.12 10.85
CA LEU A 344 52.90 -19.58 11.04
C LEU A 344 52.76 -20.17 12.45
N ASP A 345 51.80 -21.08 12.62
CA ASP A 345 52.08 -22.52 12.84
C ASP A 345 50.78 -23.35 13.01
N ASP A 346 50.66 -24.39 12.18
CA ASP A 346 49.90 -25.63 12.43
C ASP A 346 50.79 -26.52 13.34
N PRO A 347 50.31 -27.53 14.11
CA PRO A 347 49.41 -28.58 13.60
C PRO A 347 48.48 -29.31 14.61
N GLU A 348 47.69 -30.22 14.01
CA GLU A 348 47.35 -31.58 14.49
C GLU A 348 46.22 -31.88 15.49
N THR A 349 45.44 -32.90 15.09
CA THR A 349 44.66 -33.88 15.88
C THR A 349 43.42 -33.35 16.63
N THR A 350 42.22 -33.96 16.57
CA THR A 350 41.92 -35.36 16.87
C THR A 350 40.48 -35.70 16.43
N LEU A 351 40.28 -36.91 15.90
CA LEU A 351 39.00 -37.56 15.65
C LEU A 351 38.22 -37.80 16.95
N THR A 352 36.97 -37.34 17.04
CA THR A 352 36.00 -37.91 18.00
C THR A 352 34.62 -38.08 17.39
N ARG A 353 34.23 -39.35 17.38
CA ARG A 353 32.95 -39.98 17.05
C ARG A 353 31.89 -39.66 18.13
N GLN A 354 30.67 -39.26 17.76
CA GLN A 354 29.43 -39.62 18.49
C GLN A 354 28.17 -39.22 17.70
N ILE A 355 27.43 -40.21 17.18
CA ILE A 355 26.19 -40.81 17.72
C ILE A 355 24.95 -39.92 17.55
N ILE A 356 24.12 -40.36 16.60
CA ILE A 356 22.74 -39.95 16.33
C ILE A 356 21.82 -40.60 17.37
N PRO A 357 20.82 -39.87 17.89
CA PRO A 357 19.56 -40.47 18.27
C PRO A 357 18.43 -39.96 17.38
N THR A 358 17.98 -40.85 16.49
CA THR A 358 16.60 -41.03 16.05
C THR A 358 15.72 -41.37 17.25
N LEU A 359 14.53 -40.76 17.37
CA LEU A 359 13.26 -41.51 17.42
C LEU A 359 12.06 -40.55 17.41
N ASP A 360 11.21 -40.75 16.40
CA ASP A 360 9.74 -40.90 16.42
C ASP A 360 8.93 -40.23 17.55
N THR A 361 7.77 -39.67 17.22
CA THR A 361 6.55 -40.49 17.05
C THR A 361 5.34 -39.62 16.71
N LEU A 362 4.57 -40.14 15.75
CA LEU A 362 3.26 -39.80 15.21
C LEU A 362 2.20 -39.34 16.23
N SER A 363 1.24 -38.53 15.76
CA SER A 363 -0.15 -38.99 15.66
C SER A 363 -0.99 -38.16 14.70
N THR A 364 -1.45 -38.87 13.68
CA THR A 364 -2.46 -38.56 12.66
C THR A 364 -3.84 -38.82 13.28
N ILE A 365 -4.79 -37.88 13.14
CA ILE A 365 -6.22 -38.19 13.33
C ILE A 365 -7.03 -37.45 12.26
N SER A 366 -7.75 -38.22 11.46
CA SER A 366 -8.91 -37.86 10.65
C SER A 366 -9.59 -39.18 10.26
N PRO A 367 -10.84 -39.22 9.78
CA PRO A 367 -12.04 -38.45 10.14
C PRO A 367 -13.13 -39.43 10.68
N ASP A 368 -14.29 -38.92 11.10
CA ASP A 368 -15.47 -39.79 11.21
C ASP A 368 -16.72 -39.10 10.66
N ASP A 369 -17.52 -39.93 10.01
CA ASP A 369 -18.54 -39.66 9.01
C ASP A 369 -19.83 -40.29 9.52
N SER A 370 -20.92 -39.54 9.66
CA SER A 370 -22.23 -40.14 9.94
C SER A 370 -23.36 -39.36 9.30
N ARG A 371 -23.77 -39.88 8.14
CA ARG A 371 -25.11 -39.79 7.55
C ARG A 371 -26.18 -40.32 8.51
N GLU A 372 -27.29 -39.61 8.60
CA GLU A 372 -28.59 -40.21 8.87
C GLU A 372 -29.68 -39.48 8.08
N SER A 373 -30.65 -40.23 7.59
CA SER A 373 -31.61 -39.85 6.57
C SER A 373 -33.02 -40.31 6.94
N SER A 374 -34.03 -39.57 6.48
CA SER A 374 -35.44 -39.94 6.14
C SER A 374 -36.54 -39.35 7.09
N PRO A 375 -37.85 -39.41 6.74
CA PRO A 375 -38.55 -38.56 5.74
C PRO A 375 -40.00 -38.09 6.17
N ALA A 376 -40.70 -37.40 5.23
CA ALA A 376 -42.16 -37.12 5.14
C ALA A 376 -42.78 -36.10 6.13
N THR A 377 -43.75 -35.22 5.81
CA THR A 377 -45.01 -35.44 5.06
C THR A 377 -45.63 -34.08 4.62
N LEU A 378 -46.45 -34.14 3.56
CA LEU A 378 -47.33 -33.11 2.98
C LEU A 378 -48.26 -32.40 3.99
N ASP A 379 -48.61 -31.14 3.68
CA ASP A 379 -50.02 -30.71 3.68
C ASP A 379 -50.25 -29.54 2.70
N GLU A 380 -51.17 -29.75 1.75
CA GLU A 380 -51.80 -28.76 0.87
C GLU A 380 -53.10 -28.27 1.52
N THR A 381 -53.47 -26.99 1.41
CA THR A 381 -54.74 -26.48 0.83
C THR A 381 -54.93 -24.94 1.05
N PRO A 382 -55.83 -24.26 0.30
CA PRO A 382 -55.60 -22.91 -0.24
C PRO A 382 -56.67 -21.86 0.19
N ILE A 383 -56.73 -20.75 -0.57
CA ILE A 383 -57.86 -19.81 -0.79
C ILE A 383 -57.84 -18.52 0.05
N ALA A 384 -57.63 -17.37 -0.62
CA ALA A 384 -58.66 -16.34 -0.84
C ALA A 384 -58.01 -14.99 -1.24
N SER A 385 -58.31 -14.54 -2.45
CA SER A 385 -58.25 -13.11 -2.82
C SER A 385 -59.40 -12.35 -2.14
N PRO A 386 -59.27 -11.02 -2.01
CA PRO A 386 -60.37 -10.20 -2.51
C PRO A 386 -59.90 -9.04 -3.38
N THR A 387 -60.66 -8.91 -4.47
CA THR A 387 -60.88 -7.73 -5.30
C THR A 387 -61.52 -6.60 -4.48
N SER A 388 -61.07 -5.36 -4.66
CA SER A 388 -61.97 -4.20 -4.60
C SER A 388 -61.38 -3.04 -5.40
N GLU A 389 -62.07 -2.71 -6.48
CA GLU A 389 -62.07 -1.44 -7.17
C GLU A 389 -62.50 -0.31 -6.22
N ALA A 390 -61.91 0.89 -6.37
CA ALA A 390 -62.58 2.17 -6.16
C ALA A 390 -61.81 3.29 -6.87
N GLU A 391 -62.57 4.09 -7.61
CA GLU A 391 -62.24 5.22 -8.48
C GLU A 391 -61.56 6.44 -7.81
N PRO A 392 -61.05 7.40 -8.61
CA PRO A 392 -60.32 8.57 -8.15
C PRO A 392 -61.26 9.76 -7.86
N ASP A 393 -60.99 10.49 -6.79
CA ASP A 393 -61.67 11.76 -6.52
C ASP A 393 -60.76 12.93 -6.87
N SER A 394 -61.19 13.66 -7.90
CA SER A 394 -60.64 14.93 -8.35
C SER A 394 -61.23 16.07 -7.53
N HIS A 395 -60.38 16.85 -6.84
CA HIS A 395 -60.75 18.21 -6.46
C HIS A 395 -59.59 19.17 -6.76
N ILE A 396 -59.82 19.94 -7.82
CA ILE A 396 -59.21 21.24 -8.08
C ILE A 396 -60.17 22.25 -7.45
N ASP A 397 -59.64 23.15 -6.61
CA ASP A 397 -60.28 24.43 -6.36
C ASP A 397 -59.22 25.54 -6.34
N ILE A 398 -59.72 26.70 -6.74
CA ILE A 398 -59.11 27.92 -7.29
C ILE A 398 -58.20 28.67 -6.29
#